data_AF-A0A9D6N459-F1
#
_entry.id   AF-A0A9D6N459-F1
#
_cell.length_a   1.000
_cell.length_b   1.000
_cell.length_c   1.000
_cell.angle_alpha   90.00
_cell.angle_beta   90.00
_cell.angle_gamma   90.00
#
_symmetry.space_group_name_H-M   'P 1'
#
loop_
_entity.id
_entity.type
_entity.pdbx_description
1 polymer ?
#
loop_
_entity_poly.entity_id
_entity_poly.type
_entity_poly.pdbx_seq_one_letter_code
_entity_poly.pdbx_strand_id
1 'polypeptide(L)'
;MKHALGTRVAMTVFRKLAPLNHLTSYSHRGGYYSLPAIAGFDEHGLWMARGAWFSKHGTLLDTAEAFVHQAPAGTHATELEARLHVPVKDVLRQLTQAGRIHRSEHEGLYLYSALSRKERQRQLAARNALAQTSSQEHQAVQAAIVLFYSLLDEKQRRIFAGLESLKLGHGGDRKLAQLLGLSEETVARGRRELADNEVLPQRVRRSGGGRQKVEKKRPIS
;
A
#
# COMPACT_ATOMS: atom_id res chain seq x y z
N MET A 1 -19.05 -20.26 22.54
CA MET A 1 -18.92 -20.94 23.85
C MET A 1 -20.16 -20.89 24.73
N LYS A 2 -20.87 -19.75 24.91
CA LYS A 2 -22.14 -19.71 25.68
C LYS A 2 -23.14 -20.81 25.27
N HIS A 3 -23.35 -20.97 23.96
CA HIS A 3 -24.16 -22.03 23.37
C HIS A 3 -23.58 -23.43 23.60
N ALA A 4 -22.25 -23.60 23.52
CA ALA A 4 -21.57 -24.87 23.75
C ALA A 4 -21.59 -25.31 25.23
N LEU A 5 -21.66 -24.37 26.17
CA LEU A 5 -21.72 -24.60 27.61
C LEU A 5 -23.16 -24.57 28.16
N GLY A 6 -24.17 -24.43 27.29
CA GLY A 6 -25.59 -24.40 27.66
C GLY A 6 -25.97 -23.26 28.60
N THR A 7 -25.23 -22.15 28.62
CA THR A 7 -25.46 -21.05 29.55
C THR A 7 -25.47 -19.69 28.86
N ARG A 8 -26.41 -18.84 29.28
CA ARG A 8 -26.51 -17.43 28.82
C ARG A 8 -25.74 -16.47 29.72
N VAL A 9 -25.32 -16.93 30.92
CA VAL A 9 -24.67 -16.11 31.95
C VAL A 9 -23.16 -16.09 31.74
N ALA A 10 -22.60 -14.90 31.52
CA ALA A 10 -21.16 -14.72 31.31
C ALA A 10 -20.32 -15.21 32.50
N MET A 11 -20.77 -14.97 33.73
CA MET A 11 -20.08 -15.41 34.94
C MET A 11 -19.94 -16.94 35.05
N THR A 12 -20.92 -17.70 34.59
CA THR A 12 -20.86 -19.17 34.58
C THR A 12 -19.87 -19.69 33.55
N VAL A 13 -19.73 -19.00 32.41
CA VAL A 13 -18.70 -19.30 31.41
C VAL A 13 -17.31 -19.01 31.99
N PHE A 14 -17.10 -17.83 32.60
CA PHE A 14 -15.83 -17.47 33.23
C PHE A 14 -15.41 -18.44 34.33
N ARG A 15 -16.32 -18.81 35.24
CA ARG A 15 -16.02 -19.76 36.31
C ARG A 15 -15.60 -21.13 35.78
N LYS A 16 -16.21 -21.61 34.70
CA LYS A 16 -15.84 -22.88 34.05
C LYS A 16 -14.54 -22.79 33.23
N LEU A 17 -14.19 -21.60 32.74
CA LEU A 17 -12.99 -21.37 31.93
C LEU A 17 -11.75 -20.99 32.74
N ALA A 18 -11.91 -20.43 33.95
CA ALA A 18 -10.80 -20.07 34.83
C ALA A 18 -9.79 -21.22 35.05
N PRO A 19 -10.18 -22.50 35.20
CA PRO A 19 -9.23 -23.59 35.36
C PRO A 19 -8.55 -24.04 34.06
N LEU A 20 -9.10 -23.69 32.89
CA LEU A 20 -8.75 -24.31 31.60
C LEU A 20 -7.72 -23.51 30.78
N ASN A 21 -6.99 -22.58 31.39
CA ASN A 21 -6.02 -21.69 30.73
C ASN A 21 -6.58 -21.15 29.39
N HIS A 22 -7.69 -20.40 29.45
CA HIS A 22 -8.42 -19.98 28.25
C HIS A 22 -7.76 -18.76 27.57
N LEU A 23 -7.92 -18.69 26.26
CA LEU A 23 -7.62 -17.51 25.46
C LEU A 23 -8.82 -16.59 25.40
N THR A 24 -8.56 -15.30 25.46
CA THR A 24 -9.55 -14.24 25.26
C THR A 24 -9.20 -13.46 24.00
N SER A 25 -10.20 -13.06 23.21
CA SER A 25 -9.95 -12.28 22.00
C SER A 25 -9.39 -10.91 22.36
N TYR A 26 -8.29 -10.50 21.74
CA TYR A 26 -7.85 -9.11 21.88
C TYR A 26 -8.76 -8.15 21.11
N SER A 27 -9.42 -8.66 20.06
CA SER A 27 -10.50 -7.96 19.36
C SER A 27 -11.83 -8.03 20.14
N HIS A 28 -12.82 -7.25 19.72
CA HIS A 28 -14.18 -7.29 20.26
C HIS A 28 -14.24 -7.15 21.79
N ARG A 29 -13.30 -6.40 22.38
CA ARG A 29 -13.20 -6.12 23.82
C ARG A 29 -13.17 -7.38 24.70
N GLY A 30 -12.55 -8.47 24.24
CA GLY A 30 -12.49 -9.72 25.00
C GLY A 30 -13.80 -10.50 25.07
N GLY A 31 -14.73 -10.26 24.14
CA GLY A 31 -16.03 -10.92 24.11
C GLY A 31 -16.01 -12.39 23.66
N TYR A 32 -14.90 -12.87 23.11
CA TYR A 32 -14.75 -14.24 22.59
C TYR A 32 -13.68 -15.01 23.35
N TYR A 33 -13.92 -16.31 23.52
CA TYR A 33 -13.04 -17.21 24.26
C TYR A 33 -12.74 -18.47 23.46
N SER A 34 -11.53 -19.00 23.66
CA SER A 34 -11.10 -20.27 23.08
C SER A 34 -10.15 -21.01 24.01
N LEU A 35 -9.89 -22.28 23.73
CA LEU A 35 -8.86 -23.06 24.40
C LEU A 35 -7.56 -23.02 23.58
N PRO A 36 -6.38 -22.90 24.23
CA PRO A 36 -5.10 -22.92 23.52
C PRO A 36 -4.88 -24.17 22.67
N ALA A 37 -5.39 -25.33 23.12
CA ALA A 37 -5.23 -26.61 22.45
C ALA A 37 -5.81 -26.67 21.02
N ILE A 38 -6.76 -25.78 20.70
CA ILE A 38 -7.41 -25.70 19.37
C ILE A 38 -7.05 -24.42 18.62
N ALA A 39 -6.11 -23.63 19.15
CA ALA A 39 -5.72 -22.35 18.57
C ALA A 39 -4.70 -22.57 17.44
N GLY A 40 -5.09 -22.20 16.22
CA GLY A 40 -4.23 -22.24 15.04
C GLY A 40 -3.50 -20.91 14.83
N PHE A 41 -2.57 -20.58 15.73
CA PHE A 41 -1.80 -19.35 15.59
C PHE A 41 -0.84 -19.39 14.41
N ASP A 42 -0.75 -18.27 13.70
CA ASP A 42 0.22 -18.06 12.62
C ASP A 42 1.64 -17.82 13.15
N GLU A 43 2.56 -17.53 12.23
CA GLU A 43 3.96 -17.21 12.51
C GLU A 43 4.15 -15.96 13.36
N HIS A 44 3.19 -15.04 13.34
CA HIS A 44 3.18 -13.81 14.14
C HIS A 44 2.44 -13.99 15.48
N GLY A 45 1.95 -15.21 15.77
CA GLY A 45 1.23 -15.49 16.99
C GLY A 45 -0.18 -14.91 17.04
N LEU A 46 -0.79 -14.63 15.88
CA LEU A 46 -2.17 -14.22 15.73
C LEU A 46 -3.04 -15.38 15.26
N TRP A 47 -4.29 -15.39 15.68
CA TRP A 47 -5.25 -16.38 15.23
C TRP A 47 -6.63 -15.73 15.05
N MET A 48 -7.19 -15.89 13.85
CA MET A 48 -8.57 -15.50 13.56
C MET A 48 -9.49 -16.71 13.72
N ALA A 49 -10.48 -16.59 14.60
CA ALA A 49 -11.53 -17.59 14.75
C ALA A 49 -12.91 -16.91 14.75
N ARG A 50 -13.74 -17.27 13.75
CA ARG A 50 -15.13 -16.81 13.65
C ARG A 50 -15.27 -15.29 13.73
N GLY A 51 -14.39 -14.57 13.05
CA GLY A 51 -14.36 -13.10 13.01
C GLY A 51 -13.71 -12.43 14.23
N ALA A 52 -13.30 -13.18 15.25
CA ALA A 52 -12.57 -12.65 16.40
C ALA A 52 -11.09 -13.02 16.32
N TRP A 53 -10.24 -12.06 16.66
CA TRP A 53 -8.79 -12.21 16.73
C TRP A 53 -8.28 -12.47 18.14
N PHE A 54 -7.33 -13.40 18.22
CA PHE A 54 -6.63 -13.85 19.42
C PHE A 54 -5.12 -13.71 19.21
N SER A 55 -4.38 -13.53 20.30
CA SER A 55 -2.92 -13.41 20.26
C SER A 55 -2.29 -14.28 21.34
N LYS A 56 -1.12 -14.85 21.04
CA LYS A 56 -0.25 -15.50 22.04
C LYS A 56 0.18 -14.55 23.15
N HIS A 57 0.19 -13.24 22.88
CA HIS A 57 0.52 -12.19 23.85
C HIS A 57 -0.66 -11.81 24.78
N GLY A 58 -1.85 -12.38 24.56
CA GLY A 58 -3.01 -12.12 25.40
C GLY A 58 -3.79 -10.87 24.99
N THR A 59 -3.56 -9.75 25.67
CA THR A 59 -4.35 -8.52 25.49
C THR A 59 -3.90 -7.70 24.28
N LEU A 60 -4.76 -6.80 23.78
CA LEU A 60 -4.39 -5.92 22.68
C LEU A 60 -3.21 -5.00 23.04
N LEU A 61 -3.08 -4.57 24.29
CA LEU A 61 -1.95 -3.76 24.77
C LEU A 61 -0.64 -4.56 24.63
N ASP A 62 -0.62 -5.78 25.14
CA ASP A 62 0.58 -6.62 25.14
C ASP A 62 0.94 -7.11 23.73
N THR A 63 -0.08 -7.43 22.91
CA THR A 63 0.12 -7.74 21.49
C THR A 63 0.70 -6.56 20.74
N ALA A 64 0.15 -5.35 20.91
CA ALA A 64 0.65 -4.16 20.22
C ALA A 64 2.09 -3.82 20.65
N GLU A 65 2.40 -3.90 21.94
CA GLU A 65 3.77 -3.71 22.44
C GLU A 65 4.73 -4.73 21.81
N ALA A 66 4.40 -6.02 21.84
CA ALA A 66 5.22 -7.06 21.25
C ALA A 66 5.49 -6.82 19.76
N PHE A 67 4.47 -6.41 19.01
CA PHE A 67 4.62 -6.08 17.59
C PHE A 67 5.50 -4.85 17.35
N VAL A 68 5.43 -3.82 18.20
CA VAL A 68 6.32 -2.66 18.13
C VAL A 68 7.78 -3.05 18.38
N HIS A 69 8.04 -3.91 19.36
CA HIS A 69 9.41 -4.39 19.63
C HIS A 69 9.96 -5.30 18.52
N GLN A 70 9.12 -6.15 17.95
CA GLN A 70 9.52 -7.07 16.87
C GLN A 70 9.63 -6.38 15.51
N ALA A 71 9.01 -5.21 15.32
CA ALA A 71 9.05 -4.48 14.05
C ALA A 71 10.49 -4.04 13.70
N PRO A 72 11.11 -4.55 12.63
CA PRO A 72 12.51 -4.26 12.32
C PRO A 72 12.78 -2.79 12.02
N ALA A 73 11.77 -2.06 11.53
CA ALA A 73 11.83 -0.66 11.12
C ALA A 73 10.94 0.26 11.96
N GLY A 74 10.57 -0.16 13.18
CA GLY A 74 9.48 0.44 13.93
C GLY A 74 8.15 0.34 13.15
N THR A 75 7.10 0.99 13.63
CA THR A 75 5.79 0.91 12.97
C THR A 75 5.00 2.20 13.04
N HIS A 76 4.28 2.49 11.96
CA HIS A 76 3.21 3.50 11.98
C HIS A 76 1.90 2.88 12.48
N ALA A 77 0.99 3.72 12.96
CA ALA A 77 -0.33 3.25 13.41
C ALA A 77 -1.06 2.46 12.31
N THR A 78 -1.04 2.95 11.05
CA THR A 78 -1.69 2.30 9.91
C THR A 78 -1.12 0.92 9.59
N GLU A 79 0.21 0.76 9.67
CA GLU A 79 0.89 -0.51 9.46
C GLU A 79 0.52 -1.52 10.55
N LEU A 80 0.45 -1.06 11.81
CA LEU A 80 0.07 -1.91 12.93
C LEU A 80 -1.42 -2.28 12.88
N GLU A 81 -2.31 -1.36 12.51
CA GLU A 81 -3.73 -1.64 12.30
C GLU A 81 -3.95 -2.66 11.18
N ALA A 82 -3.20 -2.56 10.09
CA ALA A 82 -3.26 -3.54 9.00
C ALA A 82 -2.85 -4.95 9.45
N ARG A 83 -1.90 -5.07 10.39
CA ARG A 83 -1.45 -6.35 10.94
C ARG A 83 -2.36 -6.91 12.03
N LEU A 84 -2.85 -6.06 12.93
CA LEU A 84 -3.67 -6.48 14.07
C LEU A 84 -5.18 -6.51 13.75
N HIS A 85 -5.58 -6.04 12.57
CA HIS A 85 -6.97 -6.01 12.11
C HIS A 85 -7.95 -5.29 13.05
N VAL A 86 -7.45 -4.41 13.92
CA VAL A 86 -8.21 -3.59 14.86
C VAL A 86 -7.60 -2.20 14.95
N PRO A 87 -8.37 -1.15 15.28
CA PRO A 87 -7.83 0.18 15.54
C PRO A 87 -6.86 0.17 16.72
N VAL A 88 -5.69 0.81 16.57
CA VAL A 88 -4.62 0.76 17.58
C VAL A 88 -4.23 2.13 18.15
N LYS A 89 -4.81 3.22 17.67
CA LYS A 89 -4.44 4.59 18.11
C LYS A 89 -4.53 4.79 19.63
N ASP A 90 -5.63 4.37 20.26
CA ASP A 90 -5.79 4.49 21.71
C ASP A 90 -4.81 3.62 22.49
N VAL A 91 -4.54 2.41 21.98
CA VAL A 91 -3.60 1.45 22.55
C VAL A 91 -2.18 1.99 22.50
N LEU A 92 -1.75 2.53 21.35
CA LEU A 92 -0.45 3.17 21.19
C LEU A 92 -0.30 4.41 22.08
N ARG A 93 -1.37 5.21 22.26
CA ARG A 93 -1.38 6.32 23.23
C ARG A 93 -1.15 5.80 24.64
N GLN A 94 -1.86 4.77 25.06
CA GLN A 94 -1.72 4.17 26.39
C GLN A 94 -0.31 3.61 26.61
N LEU A 95 0.24 2.85 25.65
CA LEU A 95 1.59 2.30 25.73
C LEU A 95 2.66 3.39 25.81
N THR A 96 2.48 4.49 25.07
CA THR A 96 3.41 5.63 25.12
C THR A 96 3.33 6.34 26.48
N GLN A 97 2.13 6.57 27.01
CA GLN A 97 1.93 7.19 28.33
C GLN A 97 2.44 6.33 29.48
N ALA A 98 2.30 5.00 29.35
CA ALA A 98 2.84 4.04 30.30
C ALA A 98 4.37 3.87 30.20
N GLY A 99 5.02 4.56 29.25
CA GLY A 99 6.46 4.44 29.04
C GLY A 99 6.89 3.04 28.62
N ARG A 100 6.03 2.30 27.90
CA ARG A 100 6.25 0.94 27.36
C ARG A 100 6.83 0.97 25.95
N ILE A 101 6.53 2.02 25.19
CA ILE A 101 7.06 2.25 23.84
C ILE A 101 7.45 3.73 23.68
N HIS A 102 8.28 4.00 22.68
CA HIS A 102 8.68 5.35 22.31
C HIS A 102 7.90 5.82 21.07
N ARG A 103 7.55 7.11 21.04
CA ARG A 103 6.90 7.77 19.89
C ARG A 103 7.75 8.94 19.40
N SER A 104 8.04 8.98 18.11
CA SER A 104 8.71 10.09 17.43
C SER A 104 7.99 10.47 16.14
N GLU A 105 8.11 11.72 15.73
CA GLU A 105 7.67 12.16 14.41
C GLU A 105 8.72 11.80 13.34
N HIS A 106 8.28 11.23 12.23
CA HIS A 106 9.08 10.83 11.09
C HIS A 106 8.26 11.07 9.81
N GLU A 107 8.74 11.96 8.94
CA GLU A 107 8.09 12.32 7.66
C GLU A 107 6.60 12.71 7.80
N GLY A 108 6.25 13.44 8.87
CA GLY A 108 4.88 13.89 9.13
C GLY A 108 3.94 12.81 9.72
N LEU A 109 4.46 11.62 10.04
CA LEU A 109 3.74 10.55 10.71
C LEU A 109 4.40 10.19 12.04
N TYR A 110 3.64 9.60 12.97
CA TYR A 110 4.21 9.06 14.21
C TYR A 110 4.75 7.66 13.99
N LEU A 111 6.05 7.51 14.21
CA LEU A 111 6.75 6.23 14.27
C LEU A 111 6.82 5.77 15.73
N TYR A 112 6.35 4.55 15.97
CA TYR A 112 6.41 3.87 17.25
C TYR A 112 7.56 2.86 17.24
N SER A 113 8.37 2.88 18.28
CA SER A 113 9.61 2.12 18.39
C SER A 113 9.80 1.58 19.81
N ALA A 114 10.76 0.68 19.98
CA ALA A 114 11.21 0.26 21.29
C ALA A 114 11.75 1.44 22.13
N LEU A 115 11.72 1.32 23.46
CA LEU A 115 12.28 2.30 24.40
C LEU A 115 13.82 2.29 24.41
N SER A 116 14.40 1.10 24.25
CA SER A 116 15.86 0.91 24.27
C SER A 116 16.49 1.77 23.17
N ARG A 117 17.41 2.65 23.54
CA ARG A 117 18.08 3.54 22.58
C ARG A 117 18.73 2.75 21.43
N LYS A 118 19.31 1.59 21.74
CA LYS A 118 19.96 0.70 20.76
C LYS A 118 18.96 0.13 19.76
N GLU A 119 17.84 -0.41 20.25
CA GLU A 119 16.79 -0.96 19.39
C GLU A 119 16.12 0.14 18.56
N ARG A 120 15.82 1.28 19.17
CA ARG A 120 15.27 2.45 18.48
C ARG A 120 16.17 2.93 17.35
N GLN A 121 17.48 3.01 17.57
CA GLN A 121 18.44 3.39 16.52
C GLN A 121 18.45 2.37 15.39
N ARG A 122 18.41 1.06 15.71
CA ARG A 122 18.33 -0.01 14.70
C ARG A 122 17.04 0.11 13.88
N GLN A 123 15.91 0.33 14.54
CA GLN A 123 14.60 0.48 13.90
C GLN A 123 14.55 1.70 12.97
N LEU A 124 15.04 2.85 13.42
CA LEU A 124 15.10 4.06 12.61
C LEU A 124 16.05 3.91 11.41
N ALA A 125 17.23 3.29 11.61
CA ALA A 125 18.16 3.03 10.52
C ALA A 125 17.54 2.11 9.45
N ALA A 126 16.86 1.05 9.86
CA ALA A 126 16.14 0.16 8.95
C ALA A 126 15.00 0.88 8.20
N ARG A 127 14.26 1.77 8.88
CA ARG A 127 13.21 2.60 8.26
C ARG A 127 13.77 3.49 7.17
N ASN A 128 14.86 4.22 7.48
CA ASN A 128 15.51 5.09 6.51
C ASN A 128 16.06 4.31 5.32
N ALA A 129 16.62 3.11 5.55
CA ALA A 129 17.11 2.25 4.48
C ALA A 129 15.96 1.80 3.55
N LEU A 130 14.82 1.37 4.09
CA LEU A 130 13.64 1.02 3.30
C LEU A 130 13.14 2.21 2.47
N ALA A 131 13.04 3.40 3.08
CA ALA A 131 12.61 4.61 2.39
C ALA A 131 13.57 5.01 1.24
N GLN A 132 14.88 4.87 1.45
CA GLN A 132 15.89 5.12 0.42
C GLN A 132 15.78 4.11 -0.73
N THR A 133 15.64 2.81 -0.44
CA THR A 133 15.48 1.78 -1.46
C THR A 133 14.22 2.02 -2.29
N SER A 134 13.06 2.25 -1.66
CA SER A 134 11.83 2.56 -2.39
C SER A 134 11.97 3.84 -3.22
N SER A 135 12.63 4.88 -2.70
CA SER A 135 12.88 6.11 -3.46
C SER A 135 13.76 5.87 -4.68
N GLN A 136 14.82 5.08 -4.54
CA GLN A 136 15.72 4.71 -5.65
C GLN A 136 15.01 3.86 -6.70
N GLU A 137 14.21 2.89 -6.29
CA GLU A 137 13.38 2.07 -7.20
C GLU A 137 12.39 2.94 -7.97
N HIS A 138 11.69 3.84 -7.28
CA HIS A 138 10.77 4.79 -7.91
C HIS A 138 11.48 5.70 -8.92
N GLN A 139 12.66 6.23 -8.57
CA GLN A 139 13.49 7.03 -9.47
C GLN A 139 13.97 6.23 -10.68
N ALA A 140 14.40 4.98 -10.48
CA ALA A 140 14.84 4.09 -11.56
C ALA A 140 13.71 3.78 -12.54
N VAL A 141 12.50 3.50 -12.03
CA VAL A 141 11.30 3.30 -12.85
C VAL A 141 10.94 4.57 -13.62
N GLN A 142 10.97 5.74 -12.97
CA GLN A 142 10.73 7.02 -13.65
C GLN A 142 11.74 7.29 -14.76
N ALA A 143 13.03 7.05 -14.51
CA ALA A 143 14.08 7.20 -15.52
C ALA A 143 13.89 6.23 -16.70
N ALA A 144 13.53 4.96 -16.42
CA ALA A 144 13.22 3.98 -17.44
C ALA A 144 12.00 4.37 -18.28
N ILE A 145 10.96 4.96 -17.67
CA ILE A 145 9.80 5.50 -18.37
C ILE A 145 10.22 6.64 -19.30
N VAL A 146 11.03 7.60 -18.84
CA VAL A 146 11.51 8.72 -19.66
C VAL A 146 12.36 8.23 -20.83
N LEU A 147 13.26 7.26 -20.59
CA LEU A 147 14.07 6.64 -21.62
C LEU A 147 13.20 5.91 -22.66
N PHE A 148 12.28 5.04 -22.20
CA PHE A 148 11.34 4.35 -23.08
C PHE A 148 10.54 5.33 -23.92
N TYR A 149 10.00 6.38 -23.30
CA TYR A 149 9.23 7.43 -23.95
C TYR A 149 10.02 8.15 -25.05
N SER A 150 11.32 8.37 -24.86
CA SER A 150 12.20 8.96 -25.89
C SER A 150 12.33 8.12 -27.16
N LEU A 151 12.16 6.78 -27.06
CA LEU A 151 12.25 5.85 -28.18
C LEU A 151 10.98 5.77 -29.02
N LEU A 152 9.88 6.31 -28.50
CA LEU A 152 8.56 6.27 -29.15
C LEU A 152 8.43 7.35 -30.23
N ASP A 153 7.65 7.05 -31.27
CA ASP A 153 7.21 8.05 -32.23
C ASP A 153 6.13 8.98 -31.65
N GLU A 154 5.79 10.06 -32.37
CA GLU A 154 4.85 11.07 -31.89
C GLU A 154 3.44 10.52 -31.59
N LYS A 155 2.99 9.50 -32.34
CA LYS A 155 1.69 8.86 -32.10
C LYS A 155 1.77 8.00 -30.84
N GLN A 156 2.79 7.16 -30.73
CA GLN A 156 3.02 6.27 -29.60
C GLN A 156 3.19 7.04 -28.30
N ARG A 157 3.94 8.16 -28.31
CA ARG A 157 4.11 9.05 -27.16
C ARG A 157 2.79 9.57 -26.64
N ARG A 158 1.94 10.09 -27.53
CA ARG A 158 0.62 10.61 -27.17
C ARG A 158 -0.27 9.53 -26.56
N ILE A 159 -0.33 8.35 -27.17
CA ILE A 159 -1.12 7.22 -26.68
C ILE A 159 -0.59 6.72 -25.33
N PHE A 160 0.73 6.60 -25.17
CA PHE A 160 1.35 6.20 -23.90
C PHE A 160 1.02 7.18 -22.77
N ALA A 161 1.18 8.49 -23.01
CA ALA A 161 0.83 9.52 -22.04
C ALA A 161 -0.66 9.45 -21.66
N GLY A 162 -1.54 9.22 -22.64
CA GLY A 162 -2.96 9.00 -22.38
C GLY A 162 -3.22 7.79 -21.48
N LEU A 163 -2.61 6.64 -21.80
CA LEU A 163 -2.76 5.40 -21.03
C LEU A 163 -2.31 5.59 -19.58
N GLU A 164 -1.12 6.14 -19.37
CA GLU A 164 -0.60 6.39 -18.03
C GLU A 164 -1.47 7.40 -17.26
N SER A 165 -2.08 8.39 -17.93
CA SER A 165 -2.98 9.32 -17.25
C SER A 165 -4.25 8.61 -16.79
N LEU A 166 -4.78 7.65 -17.55
CA LEU A 166 -5.95 6.88 -17.15
C LEU A 166 -5.64 6.06 -15.88
N LYS A 167 -4.44 5.46 -15.81
CA LYS A 167 -3.99 4.73 -14.62
C LYS A 167 -3.86 5.63 -13.39
N LEU A 168 -3.37 6.86 -13.57
CA LEU A 168 -3.19 7.83 -12.47
C LEU A 168 -4.51 8.46 -11.99
N GLY A 169 -5.55 8.46 -12.83
CA GLY A 169 -6.85 9.06 -12.49
C GLY A 169 -6.83 10.59 -12.42
N HIS A 170 -7.51 11.17 -11.43
CA HIS A 170 -7.68 12.62 -11.32
C HIS A 170 -6.32 13.35 -11.17
N GLY A 171 -6.09 14.36 -12.01
CA GLY A 171 -4.82 15.09 -12.08
C GLY A 171 -3.70 14.35 -12.83
N GLY A 172 -3.97 13.17 -13.42
CA GLY A 172 -3.01 12.39 -14.20
C GLY A 172 -2.43 13.15 -15.39
N ASP A 173 -3.26 13.91 -16.12
CA ASP A 173 -2.80 14.70 -17.28
C ASP A 173 -1.70 15.69 -16.89
N ARG A 174 -1.95 16.49 -15.85
CA ARG A 174 -1.00 17.49 -15.35
C ARG A 174 0.29 16.85 -14.86
N LYS A 175 0.20 15.75 -14.11
CA LYS A 175 1.39 15.03 -13.61
C LYS A 175 2.25 14.48 -14.75
N LEU A 176 1.62 13.91 -15.78
CA LEU A 176 2.34 13.36 -16.93
C LEU A 176 2.86 14.42 -17.88
N ALA A 177 2.11 15.51 -18.08
CA ALA A 177 2.57 16.67 -18.82
C ALA A 177 3.89 17.20 -18.22
N GLN A 178 3.95 17.32 -16.89
CA GLN A 178 5.17 17.72 -16.18
C GLN A 178 6.29 16.68 -16.29
N LEU A 179 5.98 15.38 -16.11
CA LEU A 179 6.97 14.31 -16.16
C LEU A 179 7.60 14.13 -17.56
N LEU A 180 6.79 14.21 -18.60
CA LEU A 180 7.18 13.88 -19.99
C LEU A 180 7.46 15.12 -20.85
N GLY A 181 7.30 16.33 -20.30
CA GLY A 181 7.51 17.60 -21.02
C GLY A 181 6.48 17.85 -22.12
N LEU A 182 5.21 17.46 -21.90
CA LEU A 182 4.10 17.61 -22.84
C LEU A 182 3.13 18.72 -22.42
N SER A 183 2.26 19.14 -23.33
CA SER A 183 1.05 19.91 -22.95
C SER A 183 -0.03 18.97 -22.38
N GLU A 184 -0.77 19.44 -21.37
CA GLU A 184 -1.91 18.70 -20.80
C GLU A 184 -2.94 18.31 -21.88
N GLU A 185 -3.13 19.16 -22.89
CA GLU A 185 -3.99 18.89 -24.05
C GLU A 185 -3.54 17.67 -24.86
N THR A 186 -2.23 17.47 -25.00
CA THR A 186 -1.66 16.32 -25.73
C THR A 186 -1.93 15.02 -24.98
N VAL A 187 -1.79 15.03 -23.65
CA VAL A 187 -2.12 13.88 -22.80
C VAL A 187 -3.62 13.56 -22.86
N ALA A 188 -4.46 14.59 -22.72
CA ALA A 188 -5.92 14.45 -22.79
C ALA A 188 -6.41 13.98 -24.18
N ARG A 189 -5.73 14.37 -25.26
CA ARG A 189 -5.99 13.87 -26.61
C ARG A 189 -5.67 12.38 -26.71
N GLY A 190 -4.53 11.94 -26.21
CA GLY A 190 -4.16 10.52 -26.19
C GLY A 190 -5.17 9.65 -25.44
N ARG A 191 -5.73 10.15 -24.32
CA ARG A 191 -6.82 9.46 -23.61
C ARG A 191 -8.08 9.31 -24.44
N ARG A 192 -8.49 10.36 -25.17
CA ARG A 192 -9.66 10.32 -26.06
C ARG A 192 -9.45 9.32 -27.18
N GLU A 193 -8.29 9.36 -27.84
CA GLU A 193 -7.92 8.39 -28.88
C GLU A 193 -7.93 6.94 -28.37
N LEU A 194 -7.59 6.71 -27.09
CA LEU A 194 -7.72 5.39 -26.42
C LEU A 194 -9.17 5.01 -26.11
N ALA A 195 -9.98 5.94 -25.61
CA ALA A 195 -11.39 5.71 -25.28
C ALA A 195 -12.22 5.42 -26.54
N ASP A 196 -11.88 6.09 -27.65
CA ASP A 196 -12.58 5.98 -28.93
C ASP A 196 -12.08 4.77 -29.77
N ASN A 197 -11.20 3.91 -29.21
CA ASN A 197 -10.59 2.76 -29.89
C ASN A 197 -9.87 3.08 -31.22
N GLU A 198 -9.38 4.32 -31.40
CA GLU A 198 -8.66 4.76 -32.61
C GLU A 198 -7.20 4.28 -32.67
N VAL A 199 -6.81 3.37 -31.77
CA VAL A 199 -5.44 2.84 -31.63
C VAL A 199 -5.13 1.74 -32.66
N LEU A 200 -5.68 1.84 -33.87
CA LEU A 200 -5.36 0.89 -34.93
C LEU A 200 -3.91 1.10 -35.42
N PRO A 201 -3.13 0.02 -35.62
CA PRO A 201 -1.79 0.09 -36.20
C PRO A 201 -1.89 0.40 -37.70
N GLN A 202 -2.12 1.66 -38.05
CA GLN A 202 -1.98 2.10 -39.44
C GLN A 202 -0.51 2.38 -39.74
N ARG A 203 -0.04 1.75 -40.84
CA ARG A 203 1.30 1.85 -41.44
C ARG A 203 1.96 3.22 -41.24
N VAL A 204 3.17 3.21 -40.67
CA VAL A 204 4.05 4.37 -40.40
C VAL A 204 4.47 5.12 -41.68
N ARG A 205 4.13 4.63 -42.88
CA ARG A 205 4.19 5.41 -44.13
C ARG A 205 2.92 5.24 -44.96
N ARG A 206 2.29 6.35 -45.35
CA ARG A 206 1.51 6.41 -46.60
C ARG A 206 2.51 6.47 -47.76
N SER A 207 2.41 5.56 -48.73
CA SER A 207 3.05 5.74 -50.03
C SER A 207 2.37 6.91 -50.74
N GLY A 208 3.12 7.95 -51.13
CA GLY A 208 2.57 9.03 -51.97
C GLY A 208 3.06 10.45 -51.70
N GLY A 209 4.20 10.67 -51.02
CA GLY A 209 4.79 12.01 -50.83
C GLY A 209 5.77 12.44 -51.93
N GLY A 210 5.61 11.96 -53.17
CA GLY A 210 6.46 12.37 -54.29
C GLY A 210 5.98 13.70 -54.91
N ARG A 211 6.92 14.52 -55.37
CA ARG A 211 6.65 15.79 -56.08
C ARG A 211 5.88 15.49 -57.39
N GLN A 212 4.74 16.13 -57.61
CA GLN A 212 4.00 16.01 -58.88
C GLN A 212 4.90 16.45 -60.06
N LYS A 213 4.95 15.65 -61.13
CA LYS A 213 5.70 16.00 -62.35
C LYS A 213 5.02 17.18 -63.03
N VAL A 214 5.81 18.21 -63.34
CA VAL A 214 5.39 19.35 -64.17
C VAL A 214 5.15 18.84 -65.60
N GLU A 215 3.93 19.02 -66.11
CA GLU A 215 3.63 18.74 -67.52
C GLU A 215 4.40 19.71 -68.43
N LYS A 216 5.10 19.16 -69.44
CA LYS A 216 5.73 19.97 -70.49
C LYS A 216 4.66 20.44 -71.48
N LYS A 217 4.44 21.75 -71.59
CA LYS A 217 3.68 22.35 -72.70
C LYS A 217 4.40 22.07 -74.02
N ARG A 218 3.67 21.54 -75.01
CA ARG A 218 4.15 21.43 -76.39
C ARG A 218 4.08 22.82 -77.06
N PRO A 219 5.08 23.20 -77.87
CA PRO A 219 5.02 24.45 -78.62
C PRO A 219 3.93 24.34 -79.68
N ILE A 220 3.20 25.45 -79.86
CA ILE A 220 2.22 25.62 -80.92
C ILE A 220 3.00 25.90 -82.21
N SER A 221 2.65 25.17 -83.27
CA SER A 221 3.19 25.28 -84.63
C SER A 221 2.95 26.65 -85.24
#